data_AF-A0A5J4NJA4-F1
#
_entry.id   AF-A0A5J4NJA4-F1
#
_cell.length_a   1.000
_cell.length_b   1.000
_cell.length_c   1.000
_cell.angle_alpha   90.00
_cell.angle_beta   90.00
_cell.angle_gamma   90.00
#
_symmetry.space_group_name_H-M   'P 1'
#
loop_
_entity.id
_entity.type
_entity.pdbx_description
1 polymer ?
#
loop_
_entity_poly.entity_id
_entity_poly.type
_entity_poly.pdbx_seq_one_letter_code
_entity_poly.pdbx_strand_id
1 'polypeptide(L)' 'MWYEILPAMGIMVACVAAYEPLSKGLAYIFFGRWSGTDFFHYRDDFALHLHDRNLTGKHHILRGVEVIDDANEE' A
#
# COMPACT_ATOMS: atom_id res chain seq x y z
N MET A 1 -2.64 -39.79 -11.26
CA MET A 1 -2.24 -38.55 -11.96
C MET A 1 -3.14 -37.34 -11.61
N TRP A 2 -3.55 -37.17 -10.34
CA TRP A 2 -4.20 -35.93 -9.87
C TRP A 2 -3.26 -35.11 -8.98
N TYR A 3 -2.33 -35.80 -8.32
CA TYR A 3 -1.27 -35.22 -7.49
C TYR A 3 -0.26 -34.36 -8.29
N GLU A 4 -0.13 -34.56 -9.60
CA GLU A 4 0.71 -33.72 -10.48
C GLU A 4 0.17 -32.29 -10.66
N ILE A 5 -1.12 -32.08 -10.37
CA ILE A 5 -1.79 -30.77 -10.46
C ILE A 5 -1.61 -29.96 -9.16
N LEU A 6 -1.34 -30.64 -8.04
CA LEU A 6 -1.19 -30.00 -6.73
C LEU A 6 -0.06 -28.95 -6.68
N PRO A 7 1.13 -29.16 -7.27
CA PRO A 7 2.16 -28.13 -7.31
C PRO A 7 1.71 -26.86 -8.04
N ALA A 8 1.05 -27.01 -9.19
CA ALA A 8 0.57 -25.87 -9.97
C ALA A 8 -0.51 -25.08 -9.21
N MET A 9 -1.46 -25.80 -8.58
CA MET A 9 -2.49 -25.18 -7.74
C MET A 9 -1.89 -24.50 -6.50
N GLY A 10 -0.89 -25.11 -5.86
CA GLY A 10 -0.20 -24.55 -4.71
C GLY A 10 0.52 -23.24 -5.05
N ILE A 11 1.18 -23.17 -6.21
CA ILE A 11 1.82 -21.94 -6.69
C ILE A 11 0.78 -20.86 -6.94
N MET A 12 -0.34 -21.17 -7.60
CA MET A 12 -1.40 -20.17 -7.84
C MET A 12 -1.97 -19.62 -6.52
N VAL A 13 -2.25 -20.49 -5.55
CA VAL A 13 -2.74 -20.07 -4.23
C VAL A 13 -1.70 -19.22 -3.51
N ALA A 14 -0.43 -19.60 -3.56
CA ALA A 14 0.66 -18.82 -2.96
C ALA A 14 0.79 -17.43 -3.60
N CYS A 15 0.68 -17.32 -4.92
CA CYS A 15 0.72 -16.03 -5.62
C CYS A 15 -0.45 -15.13 -5.21
N VAL A 16 -1.66 -15.68 -5.12
CA VAL A 16 -2.85 -14.91 -4.69
C VAL A 16 -2.72 -14.47 -3.24
N ALA A 17 -2.25 -15.35 -2.34
CA ALA A 17 -2.05 -15.03 -0.94
C ALA A 17 -0.94 -13.98 -0.73
N ALA A 18 0.11 -14.00 -1.56
CA ALA A 18 1.19 -13.02 -1.49
C ALA A 18 0.83 -11.67 -2.13
N TYR A 19 -0.14 -11.62 -3.05
CA TYR A 19 -0.50 -10.41 -3.78
C TYR A 19 -0.91 -9.26 -2.84
N GLU A 20 -1.83 -9.52 -1.92
CA GLU A 20 -2.34 -8.48 -1.03
C GLU A 20 -1.26 -7.90 -0.08
N PRO A 21 -0.48 -8.70 0.69
CA PRO A 21 0.55 -8.15 1.56
C PRO A 21 1.67 -7.45 0.77
N LEU A 22 2.02 -7.97 -0.42
CA LEU A 22 3.07 -7.39 -1.26
C LEU A 22 2.62 -6.04 -1.85
N SER A 23 1.36 -5.94 -2.27
CA SER A 23 0.77 -4.67 -2.73
C SER A 23 0.73 -3.61 -1.61
N LYS A 24 0.33 -3.99 -0.39
CA LYS A 24 0.36 -3.12 0.80
C LYS A 24 1.78 -2.68 1.16
N GLY A 25 2.75 -3.60 1.13
CA GLY A 25 4.15 -3.30 1.41
C GLY A 25 4.77 -2.33 0.39
N LEU A 26 4.53 -2.56 -0.91
CA LEU A 26 4.99 -1.65 -1.96
C LEU A 26 4.39 -0.24 -1.80
N ALA A 27 3.10 -0.16 -1.49
CA ALA A 27 2.48 1.15 -1.30
C ALA A 27 2.95 1.87 -0.04
N TYR A 28 3.30 1.14 1.02
CA TYR A 28 3.96 1.74 2.17
C TYR A 28 5.32 2.33 1.78
N ILE A 29 6.10 1.64 0.94
CA ILE A 29 7.41 2.13 0.47
C ILE A 29 7.27 3.38 -0.40
N PHE A 30 6.30 3.41 -1.33
CA PHE A 30 6.16 4.53 -2.27
C PHE A 30 5.39 5.72 -1.71
N PHE A 31 4.37 5.47 -0.88
CA PHE A 31 3.40 6.48 -0.44
C PHE A 31 3.33 6.64 1.08
N GLY A 32 4.10 5.86 1.85
CA GLY A 32 4.12 5.94 3.32
C GLY A 32 2.86 5.40 4.01
N ARG A 33 1.97 4.71 3.29
CA ARG A 33 0.62 4.35 3.76
C ARG A 33 0.35 2.85 3.70
N TRP A 34 -0.23 2.32 4.78
CA TRP A 34 -0.76 0.95 4.85
C TRP A 34 -2.21 0.90 4.38
N SER A 35 -2.47 1.15 3.08
CA SER A 35 -3.79 0.90 2.48
C SER A 35 -3.70 -0.24 1.46
N GLY A 36 -4.84 -0.86 1.11
CA GLY A 36 -4.92 -1.90 0.08
C GLY A 36 -4.81 -1.33 -1.33
N THR A 37 -4.98 -2.16 -2.37
CA THR A 37 -4.77 -1.84 -3.81
C THR A 37 -5.55 -0.64 -4.38
N ASP A 38 -6.44 -0.04 -3.60
CA ASP A 38 -7.34 1.02 -4.02
C ASP A 38 -6.81 2.41 -3.61
N PHE A 39 -5.58 2.72 -4.02
CA PHE A 39 -4.86 3.93 -3.60
C PHE A 39 -5.34 5.21 -4.29
N PHE A 40 -5.94 5.07 -5.48
CA PHE A 40 -6.36 6.17 -6.35
C PHE A 40 -7.60 5.75 -7.14
N HIS A 41 -8.70 5.51 -6.44
CA HIS A 41 -9.96 5.09 -7.06
C HIS A 41 -10.45 6.15 -8.05
N TYR A 42 -10.20 7.43 -7.73
CA TYR A 42 -10.48 8.56 -8.60
C TYR A 42 -9.21 9.16 -9.16
N ARG A 43 -9.31 9.67 -10.40
CA ARG A 43 -8.19 10.24 -11.14
C ARG A 43 -7.51 11.40 -10.41
N ASP A 44 -8.27 12.11 -9.58
CA ASP A 44 -7.82 13.31 -8.88
C ASP A 44 -7.20 13.00 -7.51
N ASP A 45 -7.37 11.79 -6.98
CA ASP A 45 -6.83 11.39 -5.66
C ASP A 45 -5.29 11.48 -5.64
N PHE A 46 -4.64 11.17 -6.78
CA PHE A 46 -3.18 11.26 -6.90
C PHE A 46 -2.70 12.71 -6.87
N ALA A 47 -3.43 13.60 -7.54
CA ALA A 47 -3.13 15.02 -7.52
C ALA A 47 -3.34 15.60 -6.11
N LEU A 48 -4.37 15.14 -5.40
CA LEU A 48 -4.65 15.54 -4.03
C LEU A 48 -3.55 15.06 -3.07
N HIS A 49 -3.09 13.81 -3.22
CA HIS A 49 -1.96 13.28 -2.45
C HIS A 49 -0.66 14.08 -2.67
N LEU A 50 -0.35 14.43 -3.93
CA LEU A 50 0.81 15.26 -4.25
C LEU A 50 0.68 16.67 -3.69
N HIS A 51 -0.51 17.26 -3.75
CA HIS A 51 -0.80 18.57 -3.20
C HIS A 51 -0.65 18.58 -1.68
N ASP A 52 -1.22 17.58 -1.01
CA ASP A 52 -1.14 17.42 0.44
C ASP A 52 0.31 17.26 0.90
N ARG A 53 1.10 16.41 0.23
CA ARG A 53 2.54 16.25 0.48
C ARG A 53 3.33 17.56 0.29
N ASN A 54 2.90 18.42 -0.64
CA ASN A 54 3.53 19.71 -0.87
C ASN A 54 3.17 20.74 0.21
N LEU A 55 1.97 20.63 0.79
CA LEU A 55 1.50 21.47 1.90
C LEU A 55 2.10 21.05 3.24
N THR A 56 2.16 19.75 3.51
CA THR A 56 2.64 19.16 4.78
C THR A 56 4.17 19.02 4.86
N GLY A 57 4.88 19.07 3.72
CA GLY A 57 6.32 18.81 3.70
C GLY A 57 6.65 17.36 4.02
N LYS A 58 7.92 17.07 4.39
CA LYS A 58 8.39 15.71 4.72
C LYS A 58 8.00 15.21 6.12
N HIS A 59 7.29 16.02 6.92
CA HIS A 59 7.10 15.81 8.36
C HIS A 59 5.77 15.17 8.76
N HIS A 60 4.95 14.70 7.81
CA HIS A 60 3.66 14.09 8.14
C HIS A 60 3.49 12.76 7.39
N ILE A 61 3.25 11.69 8.15
CA ILE A 61 2.94 10.36 7.61
C ILE A 61 1.43 10.17 7.69
N LEU A 62 0.77 10.04 6.54
CA LEU A 62 -0.67 9.78 6.46
C LEU A 62 -0.98 8.33 6.84
N ARG A 63 -1.43 8.11 8.08
CA ARG A 63 -1.98 6.83 8.54
C ARG A 63 -3.49 6.82 8.37
N GLY A 64 -3.96 6.45 7.19
CA GLY A 64 -5.41 6.38 6.92
C GLY A 64 -6.03 7.78 6.75
N VAL A 65 -7.05 8.13 7.53
CA VAL A 65 -7.73 9.45 7.47
C VAL A 65 -7.06 10.47 8.41
N GLU A 66 -6.11 10.03 9.23
CA GLU A 66 -5.49 10.83 10.29
C GLU A 66 -4.12 11.34 9.84
N VAL A 67 -3.89 12.64 10.00
CA VAL A 67 -2.58 13.29 9.85
C VAL A 67 -1.90 13.22 11.22
N ILE A 68 -0.72 12.58 11.30
CA ILE A 68 0.10 12.53 12.52
C ILE A 68 1.36 13.37 12.29
N ASP A 69 1.68 14.23 13.25
CA ASP A 69 2.91 15.00 13.27
C ASP A 69 4.11 14.10 13.56
N ASP A 70 5.15 14.18 12.73
CA ASP A 70 6.44 13.49 12.92
C ASP A 70 7.28 14.19 14.00
N ALA A 71 6.64 14.52 15.12
CA ALA A 71 7.25 15.09 16.32
C ALA A 71 7.50 13.98 17.34
N ASN A 72 8.37 13.04 16.97
CA ASN A 72 9.13 12.24 17.94
C ASN A 72 10.62 12.64 17.79
N GLU A 73 10.90 13.90 18.07
CA GLU A 73 12.23 14.34 18.51
C GLU A 73 12.10 14.81 19.98
N GLU A 74 12.08 13.85 20.90
CA GLU A 74 12.65 13.99 22.25
C GLU A 74 13.57 12.80 22.54
#